data_AF-A0A7Z6XFJ7-F1
#
_entry.id   AF-A0A7Z6XFJ7-F1
#
_cell.length_a   1.000
_cell.length_b   1.000
_cell.length_c   1.000
_cell.angle_alpha   90.00
_cell.angle_beta   90.00
_cell.angle_gamma   90.00
#
_symmetry.space_group_name_H-M   'P 1'
#
loop_
_entity.id
_entity.type
_entity.pdbx_description
1 polymer ?
#
loop_
_entity_poly.entity_id
_entity_poly.type
_entity_poly.pdbx_seq_one_letter_code
_entity_poly.pdbx_strand_id
1 'polypeptide(L)'
;MGVEIRFFGPWFDGRAERAMQDAADTAREDIAEFGEEHALALMGGYFRNPTGYYESQVKTTRVSADVSLVHDDGVIYGPWLEGVGTRNRARPGFPGYRHWRTTKQLVQARGPEIAERAVRRHLPEMGG
;
A
#
# COMPACT_ATOMS: atom_id res chain seq x y z
N MET A 1 56.97 6.38 -8.73
CA MET A 1 56.35 7.16 -7.64
C MET A 1 54.85 7.05 -7.86
N GLY A 2 54.12 6.38 -6.98
CA GLY A 2 52.68 6.12 -7.15
C GLY A 2 51.86 7.03 -6.24
N VAL A 3 50.72 7.50 -6.74
CA VAL A 3 49.72 8.19 -5.92
C VAL A 3 48.70 7.16 -5.47
N GLU A 4 48.46 7.08 -4.16
CA GLU A 4 47.37 6.29 -3.57
C GLU A 4 46.18 7.22 -3.29
N ILE A 5 45.01 6.90 -3.81
CA ILE A 5 43.76 7.63 -3.55
C ILE A 5 42.87 6.72 -2.72
N ARG A 6 42.42 7.22 -1.56
CA ARG A 6 41.48 6.51 -0.67
C ARG A 6 40.14 7.24 -0.64
N PHE A 7 39.06 6.48 -0.77
CA PHE A 7 37.69 6.98 -0.66
C PHE A 7 37.07 6.48 0.63
N PHE A 8 36.30 7.35 1.29
CA PHE A 8 35.58 7.04 2.52
C PHE A 8 34.19 7.67 2.47
N GLY A 9 33.21 7.00 3.08
CA GLY A 9 31.85 7.50 3.22
C GLY A 9 30.80 6.51 2.71
N PRO A 10 29.50 6.76 3.00
CA PRO A 10 28.40 5.83 2.74
C PRO A 10 28.31 5.32 1.30
N TRP A 11 28.68 6.17 0.33
CA TRP A 11 28.72 5.83 -1.10
C TRP A 11 29.84 4.87 -1.49
N PHE A 12 30.91 4.81 -0.69
CA PHE A 12 32.12 4.04 -0.99
C PHE A 12 32.26 2.79 -0.10
N ASP A 13 31.48 2.69 0.97
CA ASP A 13 31.49 1.56 1.91
C ASP A 13 30.21 0.70 1.87
N GLY A 14 29.29 1.00 0.95
CA GLY A 14 28.05 0.25 0.72
C GLY A 14 26.90 0.58 1.66
N ARG A 15 27.08 1.49 2.64
CA ARG A 15 25.98 1.91 3.53
C ARG A 15 24.88 2.64 2.77
N ALA A 16 25.22 3.48 1.79
CA ALA A 16 24.22 4.21 1.00
C ALA A 16 23.33 3.27 0.18
N GLU A 17 23.91 2.24 -0.44
CA GLU A 17 23.14 1.24 -1.19
C GLU A 17 22.17 0.49 -0.29
N ARG A 18 22.63 0.05 0.89
CA ARG A 18 21.78 -0.62 1.87
C ARG A 18 20.64 0.28 2.35
N ALA A 19 20.95 1.53 2.71
CA ALA A 19 19.96 2.50 3.14
C ALA A 19 18.91 2.79 2.06
N MET A 20 19.29 2.78 0.78
CA MET A 20 18.33 2.91 -0.33
C MET A 20 17.39 1.71 -0.44
N GLN A 21 17.91 0.49 -0.25
CA GLN A 21 17.09 -0.72 -0.22
C GLN A 21 16.13 -0.71 0.97
N ASP A 22 16.62 -0.34 2.16
CA ASP A 22 15.82 -0.22 3.38
C ASP A 22 14.72 0.85 3.22
N ALA A 23 15.03 1.97 2.55
CA ALA A 23 14.05 3.00 2.23
C ALA A 23 12.95 2.51 1.27
N ALA A 24 13.32 1.74 0.25
CA ALA A 24 12.36 1.17 -0.69
C ALA A 24 11.45 0.14 0.00
N ASP A 25 12.03 -0.71 0.86
CA ASP A 25 11.27 -1.67 1.66
C ASP A 25 10.29 -0.99 2.62
N THR A 26 10.76 0.04 3.33
CA THR A 26 9.92 0.84 4.23
C THR A 26 8.81 1.54 3.46
N ALA A 27 9.10 2.13 2.29
CA ALA A 27 8.09 2.77 1.46
C ALA A 27 7.01 1.78 1.01
N ARG A 28 7.41 0.59 0.59
CA ARG A 28 6.49 -0.49 0.19
C ARG A 28 5.58 -0.89 1.35
N GLU A 29 6.14 -1.07 2.54
CA GLU A 29 5.40 -1.45 3.75
C GLU A 29 4.41 -0.38 4.18
N ASP A 30 4.86 0.87 4.30
CA ASP A 30 3.99 2.00 4.67
C ASP A 30 2.84 2.20 3.66
N ILE A 31 3.11 2.02 2.35
CA ILE A 31 2.08 2.14 1.30
C ILE A 31 1.07 0.99 1.40
N ALA A 32 1.54 -0.23 1.67
CA ALA A 32 0.66 -1.39 1.79
C ALA A 32 -0.22 -1.29 3.04
N GLU A 33 0.36 -0.90 4.18
CA GLU A 33 -0.37 -0.62 5.42
C GLU A 33 -1.46 0.43 5.19
N PHE A 34 -1.10 1.56 4.56
CA PHE A 34 -2.08 2.60 4.21
C PHE A 34 -3.21 2.05 3.33
N GLY A 35 -2.90 1.19 2.35
CA GLY A 35 -3.87 0.55 1.48
C GLY A 35 -4.82 -0.39 2.24
N GLU A 36 -4.28 -1.22 3.13
CA GLU A 36 -5.04 -2.16 3.96
C GLU A 36 -5.98 -1.43 4.92
N GLU A 37 -5.47 -0.43 5.66
CA GLU A 37 -6.27 0.39 6.57
C GLU A 37 -7.43 1.08 5.85
N HIS A 38 -7.20 1.63 4.66
CA HIS A 38 -8.24 2.31 3.90
C HIS A 38 -9.23 1.35 3.26
N ALA A 39 -8.80 0.16 2.82
CA ALA A 39 -9.72 -0.88 2.40
C ALA A 39 -10.70 -1.22 3.53
N LEU A 40 -10.18 -1.53 4.72
CA LEU A 40 -10.98 -1.83 5.91
C LEU A 40 -11.90 -0.68 6.32
N ALA A 41 -11.37 0.56 6.37
CA ALA A 41 -12.16 1.73 6.75
C ALA A 41 -13.30 2.00 5.77
N LEU A 42 -13.05 1.84 4.46
CA LEU A 42 -14.07 2.03 3.44
C LEU A 42 -15.11 0.91 3.47
N MET A 43 -14.76 -0.34 3.81
CA MET A 43 -15.75 -1.41 4.00
C MET A 43 -16.82 -1.01 5.02
N GLY A 44 -16.44 -0.39 6.14
CA GLY A 44 -17.40 0.12 7.13
C GLY A 44 -18.37 1.18 6.59
N GLY A 45 -17.99 1.94 5.55
CA GLY A 45 -18.86 2.93 4.90
C GLY A 45 -19.68 2.38 3.72
N TYR A 46 -19.17 1.35 3.04
CA TYR A 46 -19.82 0.75 1.87
C TYR A 46 -20.74 -0.43 2.24
N PHE A 47 -20.44 -1.16 3.31
CA PHE A 47 -21.17 -2.36 3.71
C PHE A 47 -22.34 -2.01 4.63
N ARG A 48 -23.53 -2.54 4.32
CA ARG A 48 -24.72 -2.31 5.17
C ARG A 48 -24.69 -3.04 6.51
N ASN A 49 -24.16 -4.26 6.52
CA ASN A 49 -24.02 -5.12 7.69
C ASN A 49 -22.65 -5.80 7.60
N PRO A 50 -21.56 -5.09 7.91
CA PRO A 50 -20.23 -5.68 7.93
C PRO A 50 -20.23 -6.87 8.90
N THR A 51 -20.05 -8.07 8.38
CA THR A 51 -19.75 -9.24 9.18
C THR A 51 -18.24 -9.31 9.26
N GLY A 52 -17.67 -9.35 10.47
CA GLY A 52 -16.22 -9.39 10.70
C GLY A 52 -15.45 -10.44 9.89
N TYR A 53 -16.16 -11.40 9.30
CA TYR A 53 -15.65 -12.28 8.27
C TYR A 53 -15.01 -11.54 7.09
N TYR A 54 -15.67 -10.55 6.47
CA TYR A 54 -15.12 -9.91 5.27
C TYR A 54 -13.85 -9.12 5.59
N GLU A 55 -13.87 -8.36 6.69
CA GLU A 55 -12.69 -7.62 7.17
C GLU A 55 -11.54 -8.58 7.49
N SER A 56 -11.83 -9.74 8.09
CA SER A 56 -10.80 -10.73 8.42
C SER A 56 -10.12 -11.36 7.21
N GLN A 57 -10.69 -11.22 6.01
CA GLN A 57 -10.08 -11.72 4.78
C GLN A 57 -9.16 -10.68 4.13
N VAL A 58 -9.26 -9.38 4.50
CA VAL A 58 -8.36 -8.35 3.98
C VAL A 58 -6.96 -8.56 4.55
N LYS A 59 -5.99 -8.74 3.66
CA LYS A 59 -4.61 -9.09 3.99
C LYS A 59 -3.64 -8.42 3.03
N THR A 60 -2.44 -8.17 3.54
CA THR A 60 -1.28 -7.81 2.73
C THR A 60 -0.35 -9.01 2.56
N THR A 61 -0.03 -9.34 1.31
CA THR A 61 0.96 -10.38 0.96
C THR A 61 2.10 -9.77 0.15
N ARG A 62 3.35 -10.05 0.55
CA ARG A 62 4.53 -9.68 -0.25
C ARG A 62 4.64 -10.63 -1.45
N VAL A 63 4.51 -10.08 -2.66
CA VAL A 63 4.55 -10.85 -3.92
C VAL A 63 5.96 -10.87 -4.51
N SER A 64 6.72 -9.79 -4.34
CA SER A 64 8.11 -9.70 -4.78
C SER A 64 8.91 -8.72 -3.90
N ALA A 65 10.15 -8.44 -4.28
CA ALA A 65 10.97 -7.42 -3.62
C ALA A 65 10.24 -6.06 -3.57
N ASP A 66 9.65 -5.65 -4.70
CA ASP A 66 9.09 -4.30 -4.88
C ASP A 66 7.56 -4.25 -4.73
N VAL A 67 6.89 -5.40 -4.66
CA VAL A 67 5.42 -5.47 -4.74
C VAL A 67 4.84 -6.15 -3.51
N SER A 68 4.02 -5.39 -2.78
CA SER A 68 3.02 -5.90 -1.84
C SER A 68 1.64 -5.85 -2.49
N LEU A 69 0.84 -6.89 -2.27
CA LEU A 69 -0.55 -6.98 -2.71
C LEU A 69 -1.46 -6.90 -1.50
N VAL A 70 -2.38 -5.93 -1.49
CA VAL A 70 -3.51 -5.89 -0.56
C VAL A 70 -4.71 -6.55 -1.23
N HIS A 71 -5.28 -7.60 -0.65
CA HIS A 71 -6.36 -8.41 -1.23
C HIS A 71 -7.30 -8.98 -0.15
N ASP A 72 -8.41 -9.58 -0.57
CA ASP A 72 -9.39 -10.26 0.30
C ASP A 72 -9.47 -11.78 0.06
N ASP A 73 -8.40 -12.40 -0.40
CA ASP A 73 -8.37 -13.83 -0.79
C ASP A 73 -9.42 -14.23 -1.85
N GLY A 74 -9.91 -13.28 -2.65
CA GLY A 74 -10.86 -13.57 -3.73
C GLY A 74 -12.29 -13.71 -3.23
N VAL A 75 -12.63 -13.06 -2.12
CA VAL A 75 -13.98 -13.10 -1.56
C VAL A 75 -15.00 -12.50 -2.53
N ILE A 76 -16.10 -13.24 -2.71
CA ILE A 76 -17.24 -12.79 -3.49
C ILE A 76 -18.20 -12.05 -2.57
N TYR A 77 -18.32 -10.73 -2.77
CA TYR A 77 -19.30 -9.94 -2.02
C TYR A 77 -20.72 -10.21 -2.52
N GLY A 78 -21.63 -10.46 -1.57
CA GLY A 78 -23.04 -10.62 -1.86
C GLY A 78 -23.66 -9.36 -2.47
N PRO A 79 -24.67 -9.48 -3.37
CA PRO A 79 -25.29 -8.36 -4.07
C PRO A 79 -25.81 -7.20 -3.19
N TRP A 80 -26.11 -7.49 -1.93
CA TRP A 80 -26.68 -6.54 -0.97
C TRP A 80 -25.64 -5.83 -0.08
N LEU A 81 -24.36 -6.22 -0.15
CA LEU A 81 -23.30 -5.67 0.71
C LEU A 81 -22.90 -4.25 0.30
N GLU A 82 -22.44 -4.03 -0.93
CA GLU A 82 -22.09 -2.69 -1.43
C GLU A 82 -23.27 -1.98 -2.11
N GLY A 83 -24.33 -1.74 -1.35
CA GLY A 83 -25.30 -0.70 -1.67
C GLY A 83 -26.05 -0.84 -3.00
N VAL A 84 -27.01 -1.77 -3.07
CA VAL A 84 -28.24 -1.52 -3.84
C VAL A 84 -29.17 -0.66 -2.97
N GLY A 85 -28.92 0.65 -2.96
CA GLY A 85 -29.92 1.64 -2.51
C GLY A 85 -31.16 1.58 -3.41
N THR A 86 -32.32 2.04 -2.92
CA THR A 86 -33.55 2.20 -3.73
C THR A 86 -33.30 2.98 -5.03
N ARG A 87 -32.31 3.89 -5.05
CA ARG A 87 -31.81 4.62 -6.24
C ARG A 87 -31.16 3.74 -7.32
N ASN A 88 -30.63 2.57 -7.00
CA ASN A 88 -30.00 1.64 -7.94
C ASN A 88 -30.93 0.51 -8.42
N ARG A 89 -32.18 0.46 -7.95
CA ARG A 89 -33.16 -0.57 -8.34
C ARG A 89 -33.43 -0.61 -9.85
N ALA A 90 -33.20 0.50 -10.55
CA ALA A 90 -33.40 0.67 -11.99
C ALA A 90 -32.13 0.45 -12.84
N ARG A 91 -30.97 0.17 -12.24
CA ARG A 91 -29.73 -0.12 -12.98
C ARG A 91 -29.40 -1.62 -12.85
N PRO A 92 -29.39 -2.39 -13.94
CA PRO A 92 -28.87 -3.75 -13.91
C PRO A 92 -27.35 -3.71 -13.71
N GLY A 93 -26.86 -4.32 -12.63
CA GLY A 93 -25.43 -4.47 -12.34
C GLY A 93 -25.12 -4.39 -10.86
N PHE A 94 -24.33 -5.34 -10.35
CA PHE A 94 -23.79 -5.28 -8.99
C PHE A 94 -22.66 -4.22 -8.96
N PRO A 95 -22.77 -3.13 -8.17
CA PRO A 95 -21.74 -2.10 -8.09
C PRO A 95 -20.47 -2.53 -7.34
N GLY A 96 -20.39 -3.80 -6.94
CA GLY A 96 -19.41 -4.36 -6.00
C GLY A 96 -17.96 -3.99 -6.30
N TYR A 97 -17.15 -4.08 -5.25
CA TYR A 97 -15.73 -3.72 -5.21
C TYR A 97 -15.47 -2.21 -5.37
N ARG A 98 -16.46 -1.36 -5.09
CA ARG A 98 -16.28 0.10 -5.15
C ARG A 98 -15.31 0.59 -4.07
N HIS A 99 -15.31 -0.01 -2.88
CA HIS A 99 -14.32 0.35 -1.86
C HIS A 99 -12.90 0.08 -2.36
N TRP A 100 -12.64 -1.10 -2.96
CA TRP A 100 -11.34 -1.43 -3.57
C TRP A 100 -10.90 -0.42 -4.63
N ARG A 101 -11.83 -0.02 -5.51
CA ARG A 101 -11.54 1.02 -6.51
C ARG A 101 -11.16 2.35 -5.85
N THR A 102 -11.88 2.76 -4.81
CA THR A 102 -11.57 3.98 -4.07
C THR A 102 -10.25 3.87 -3.31
N THR A 103 -9.97 2.75 -2.64
CA THR A 103 -8.67 2.47 -1.99
C THR A 103 -7.53 2.60 -2.99
N LYS A 104 -7.65 1.97 -4.17
CA LYS A 104 -6.62 2.09 -5.22
C LYS A 104 -6.35 3.53 -5.62
N GLN A 105 -7.40 4.33 -5.78
CA GLN A 105 -7.26 5.77 -6.11
C GLN A 105 -6.56 6.55 -4.99
N LEU A 106 -6.88 6.25 -3.73
CA LEU A 106 -6.23 6.88 -2.57
C LEU A 106 -4.75 6.50 -2.49
N VAL A 107 -4.41 5.22 -2.66
CA VAL A 107 -3.02 4.75 -2.69
C VAL A 107 -2.25 5.41 -3.83
N GLN A 108 -2.83 5.52 -5.03
CA GLN A 108 -2.19 6.21 -6.15
C GLN A 108 -1.95 7.70 -5.88
N ALA A 109 -2.90 8.37 -5.22
CA ALA A 109 -2.79 9.79 -4.92
C ALA A 109 -1.79 10.08 -3.78
N ARG A 110 -1.77 9.23 -2.74
CA ARG A 110 -0.99 9.46 -1.51
C ARG A 110 0.35 8.75 -1.48
N GLY A 111 0.50 7.67 -2.26
CA GLY A 111 1.68 6.83 -2.31
C GLY A 111 3.00 7.59 -2.49
N PRO A 112 3.11 8.56 -3.42
CA PRO A 112 4.34 9.33 -3.58
C PRO A 112 4.80 10.06 -2.31
N GLU A 113 3.86 10.67 -1.56
CA GLU A 113 4.20 11.34 -0.31
C GLU A 113 4.57 10.35 0.80
N ILE A 114 3.92 9.19 0.84
CA ILE A 114 4.28 8.12 1.79
C ILE A 114 5.70 7.63 1.52
N ALA A 115 6.03 7.35 0.24
CA ALA A 115 7.36 6.95 -0.16
C ALA A 115 8.41 8.02 0.14
N GLU A 116 8.11 9.29 -0.11
CA GLU A 116 9.03 10.38 0.22
C GLU A 116 9.34 10.44 1.72
N ARG A 117 8.33 10.24 2.58
CA ARG A 117 8.55 10.18 4.03
C ARG A 117 9.41 8.98 4.43
N ALA A 118 9.25 7.83 3.79
CA ALA A 118 10.11 6.67 4.02
C ALA A 118 11.57 6.97 3.62
N VAL A 119 11.81 7.54 2.43
CA VAL A 119 13.15 7.95 2.00
C VAL A 119 13.77 8.94 2.97
N ARG A 120 13.00 9.95 3.41
CA ARG A 120 13.49 10.96 4.37
C ARG A 120 13.95 10.36 5.70
N ARG A 121 13.38 9.23 6.15
CA ARG A 121 13.84 8.54 7.37
C ARG A 121 15.26 7.98 7.20
N HIS A 122 15.63 7.58 5.99
CA HIS A 122 16.90 6.90 5.68
C HIS A 122 17.96 7.81 5.04
N LEU A 123 17.63 9.05 4.68
CA LEU A 123 18.57 10.02 4.11
C LEU A 123 19.89 10.17 4.91
N PRO A 124 19.87 10.20 6.27
CA PRO A 124 21.12 10.29 7.05
C PRO A 124 22.11 9.15 6.79
N GLU A 125 21.60 7.94 6.53
CA GLU A 125 22.42 6.76 6.28
C GLU A 125 23.00 6.73 4.86
N MET A 126 22.35 7.43 3.93
CA MET A 126 22.82 7.65 2.55
C MET A 126 23.93 8.70 2.46
N GLY A 127 24.20 9.45 3.55
CA GLY A 127 25.17 10.53 3.60
C GLY A 127 24.59 11.91 3.26
N GLY A 128 23.28 12.09 3.44
CA GLY A 128 22.56 13.37 3.32
C GLY A 128 22.10 13.92 4.66
#